data_AF-A0A7S4DXQ5-F1
#
_entry.id   AF-A0A7S4DXQ5-F1
#
_cell.length_a   1.000
_cell.length_b   1.000
_cell.length_c   1.000
_cell.angle_alpha   90.00
_cell.angle_beta   90.00
_cell.angle_gamma   90.00
#
_symmetry.space_group_name_H-M   'P 1'
#
loop_
_entity.id
_entity.type
_entity.pdbx_description
1 polymer ?
#
loop_
_entity_poly.entity_id
_entity_poly.type
_entity_poly.pdbx_seq_one_letter_code
_entity_poly.pdbx_strand_id
1 'polypeptide(L)'
;KKDTTTRAMLQLVDLAGSENIKETGVAGVALTESMHINKSLTSLGRALHAVVSNEGKAAKNKQVVSFRETTLTHMLSDVLSGNFVCSLILTASSSPAHRQAE
;
A
#
# COMPACT_ATOMS: atom_id res chain seq x y z
N LYS A 1 -1.80 -0.61 -42.23
CA LYS A 1 -2.45 -0.72 -40.91
C LYS A 1 -1.33 -0.73 -39.86
N LYS A 2 -1.33 0.21 -38.91
CA LYS A 2 -0.40 0.14 -37.77
C LYS A 2 -0.87 -1.01 -36.87
N ASP A 3 -0.04 -2.01 -36.64
CA ASP A 3 -0.34 -3.04 -35.65
C ASP A 3 -0.38 -2.41 -34.27
N THR A 4 -1.52 -2.54 -33.59
CA THR A 4 -1.69 -2.07 -32.22
C THR A 4 -1.44 -3.25 -31.29
N THR A 5 -0.31 -3.25 -30.60
CA THR A 5 0.02 -4.27 -29.59
C THR A 5 -0.47 -3.83 -28.21
N THR A 6 -1.32 -4.64 -27.56
CA THR A 6 -1.74 -4.43 -26.18
C THR A 6 -0.75 -5.13 -25.24
N ARG A 7 -0.33 -4.43 -24.17
CA ARG A 7 0.49 -4.98 -23.08
C ARG A 7 -0.29 -4.89 -21.78
N ALA A 8 -0.24 -5.95 -20.97
CA ALA A 8 -0.83 -6.00 -19.64
C ALA A 8 0.20 -6.56 -18.65
N MET A 9 0.09 -6.15 -17.38
CA MET A 9 0.95 -6.61 -16.30
C MET A 9 0.08 -6.98 -15.09
N LEU A 10 0.34 -8.16 -14.52
CA LEU A 10 -0.26 -8.60 -13.27
C LEU A 10 0.82 -8.59 -12.18
N GLN A 11 0.55 -7.92 -11.06
CA GLN A 11 1.40 -7.97 -9.89
C GLN A 11 0.64 -8.65 -8.75
N LEU A 12 1.22 -9.72 -8.22
CA LEU A 12 0.76 -10.40 -7.01
C LEU A 12 1.77 -10.06 -5.91
N VAL A 13 1.31 -9.34 -4.89
CA VAL A 13 2.17 -8.79 -3.84
C VAL A 13 1.77 -9.45 -2.53
N ASP A 14 2.73 -10.11 -1.88
CA ASP A 14 2.61 -10.57 -0.50
C ASP A 14 3.20 -9.51 0.42
N LEU A 15 2.41 -9.01 1.36
CA LEU A 15 2.78 -7.90 2.22
C LEU A 15 3.18 -8.42 3.60
N ALA A 16 4.07 -7.67 4.26
CA ALA A 16 4.39 -7.91 5.67
C ALA A 16 3.15 -7.72 6.57
N GLY A 17 3.25 -8.25 7.78
CA GLY A 17 2.20 -8.14 8.81
C GLY A 17 1.83 -6.69 9.12
N SER A 18 0.53 -6.44 9.30
CA SER A 18 -0.05 -5.11 9.58
C SER A 18 -0.22 -4.82 11.08
N GLU A 19 0.39 -5.63 11.95
CA GLU A 19 0.27 -5.50 13.39
C GLU A 19 0.83 -4.17 13.93
N ASN A 20 0.20 -3.70 15.00
CA ASN A 20 0.63 -2.51 15.70
C ASN A 20 1.86 -2.84 16.56
N ILE A 21 2.98 -2.19 16.26
CA ILE A 21 4.26 -2.37 16.97
C ILE A 21 4.09 -2.23 18.49
N LYS A 22 3.23 -1.32 18.95
CA LYS A 22 3.01 -1.07 20.38
C LYS A 22 2.55 -2.31 21.15
N GLU A 23 1.87 -3.24 20.46
CA GLU A 23 1.36 -4.49 21.04
C GLU A 23 2.38 -5.64 21.01
N THR A 24 3.49 -5.48 20.28
CA THR A 24 4.44 -6.57 20.00
C THR A 24 5.54 -6.74 21.06
N GLY A 25 5.78 -5.72 21.89
CA GLY A 25 6.83 -5.73 22.91
C GLY A 25 8.27 -5.83 22.37
N VAL A 26 8.49 -5.64 21.07
CA VAL A 26 9.81 -5.75 20.43
C VAL A 26 10.74 -4.60 20.81
N ALA A 27 12.05 -4.87 20.86
CA ALA A 27 13.07 -3.89 21.22
C ALA A 27 14.32 -3.99 20.33
N GLY A 28 15.18 -2.96 20.39
CA GLY A 28 16.47 -2.94 19.69
C GLY A 28 16.35 -3.03 18.17
N VAL A 29 17.08 -3.97 17.56
CA VAL A 29 17.09 -4.17 16.11
C VAL A 29 15.73 -4.59 15.58
N ALA A 30 15.03 -5.48 16.29
CA ALA A 30 13.69 -5.91 15.91
C ALA A 30 12.68 -4.75 15.89
N LEU A 31 12.78 -3.82 16.85
CA LEU A 31 11.96 -2.61 16.83
C LEU A 31 12.21 -1.75 15.59
N THR A 32 13.48 -1.61 15.20
CA THR A 32 13.87 -0.85 14.01
C THR A 32 13.32 -1.49 12.73
N GLU A 33 13.34 -2.82 12.65
CA GLU A 33 12.72 -3.58 11.56
C GLU A 33 11.20 -3.37 11.51
N SER A 34 10.51 -3.55 12.64
CA SER A 34 9.06 -3.33 12.74
C SER A 34 8.66 -1.90 12.36
N MET A 35 9.48 -0.90 12.70
CA MET A 35 9.27 0.49 12.28
C MET A 35 9.34 0.65 10.76
N HIS A 36 10.28 -0.02 10.09
CA HIS A 36 10.37 0.00 8.64
C HIS A 36 9.17 -0.70 7.97
N ILE A 37 8.73 -1.85 8.51
CA ILE A 37 7.51 -2.54 8.06
C ILE A 37 6.32 -1.58 8.13
N ASN A 38 6.06 -0.99 9.31
CA ASN A 38 4.93 -0.07 9.50
C ASN A 38 5.02 1.17 8.62
N LYS A 39 6.22 1.76 8.46
CA LYS A 39 6.43 2.87 7.54
C LYS A 39 6.02 2.49 6.11
N SER A 40 6.47 1.32 5.63
CA SER A 40 6.17 0.84 4.28
C SER A 40 4.67 0.65 4.03
N LEU A 41 3.97 0.00 4.97
CA LEU A 41 2.53 -0.27 4.88
C LEU A 41 1.69 1.01 5.04
N THR A 42 2.09 1.91 5.95
CA THR A 42 1.43 3.21 6.14
C THR A 42 1.56 4.09 4.89
N SER A 43 2.75 4.18 4.31
CA SER A 43 2.96 4.93 3.06
C SER A 43 2.17 4.33 1.90
N LEU A 44 2.06 3.00 1.82
CA LEU A 44 1.22 2.33 0.82
C LEU A 44 -0.27 2.70 0.99
N GLY A 45 -0.80 2.61 2.21
CA GLY A 45 -2.18 2.99 2.51
C GLY A 45 -2.48 4.46 2.15
N ARG A 46 -1.56 5.38 2.49
CA ARG A 46 -1.66 6.80 2.11
C ARG A 46 -1.67 7.00 0.59
N ALA A 47 -0.79 6.31 -0.14
CA ALA A 47 -0.71 6.41 -1.59
C ALA A 47 -2.00 5.89 -2.25
N LEU A 48 -2.48 4.71 -1.86
CA LEU A 48 -3.73 4.13 -2.36
C LEU A 48 -4.93 5.04 -2.07
N HIS A 49 -5.04 5.55 -0.84
CA HIS A 49 -6.11 6.49 -0.47
C HIS A 49 -6.09 7.74 -1.36
N ALA A 50 -4.91 8.31 -1.62
CA ALA A 50 -4.77 9.47 -2.48
C ALA A 50 -5.15 9.17 -3.95
N VAL A 51 -4.79 7.98 -4.47
CA VAL A 51 -5.18 7.55 -5.83
C VAL A 51 -6.70 7.44 -5.94
N VAL A 52 -7.35 6.71 -5.02
CA VAL A 52 -8.81 6.56 -5.00
C VAL A 52 -9.50 7.91 -4.82
N SER A 53 -8.99 8.74 -3.91
CA SER A 53 -9.52 10.09 -3.68
C SER A 53 -9.39 11.00 -4.89
N ASN A 54 -8.52 10.69 -5.86
CA ASN A 54 -8.31 11.48 -7.07
C ASN A 54 -9.19 11.02 -8.24
N GLU A 55 -9.90 9.90 -8.12
CA GLU A 55 -10.82 9.44 -9.15
C GLU A 55 -11.95 10.46 -9.38
N GLY A 56 -12.29 10.67 -10.66
CA GLY A 56 -13.32 11.64 -11.06
C GLY A 56 -12.98 13.12 -10.83
N LYS A 57 -11.86 13.45 -10.16
CA LYS A 57 -11.46 14.84 -9.93
C LYS A 57 -10.77 15.45 -11.14
N ALA A 58 -11.12 16.71 -11.43
CA ALA A 58 -10.38 17.54 -12.38
C ALA A 58 -8.91 17.68 -11.96
N ALA A 59 -8.00 17.77 -12.94
CA ALA A 59 -6.55 17.78 -12.69
C ALA A 59 -6.10 18.81 -11.64
N LYS A 60 -6.73 20.00 -11.62
CA LYS A 60 -6.45 21.07 -10.64
C LYS A 60 -6.81 20.73 -9.18
N ASN A 61 -7.65 19.72 -8.97
CA ASN A 61 -8.15 19.31 -7.65
C ASN A 61 -7.56 17.97 -7.20
N LYS A 62 -6.66 17.37 -7.98
CA LYS A 62 -5.99 16.12 -7.60
C LYS A 62 -4.92 16.40 -6.56
N GLN A 63 -4.88 15.56 -5.54
CA GLN A 63 -3.80 15.55 -4.56
C GLN A 63 -2.55 14.88 -5.17
N VAL A 64 -1.37 15.35 -4.79
CA VAL A 64 -0.11 14.69 -5.20
C VAL A 64 -0.01 13.33 -4.50
N VAL A 65 0.23 12.27 -5.28
CA VAL A 65 0.48 10.93 -4.76
C VAL A 65 1.99 10.72 -4.63
N SER A 66 2.46 10.50 -3.40
CA SER A 66 3.89 10.32 -3.11
C SER A 66 4.28 8.85 -3.10
N PHE A 67 4.83 8.36 -4.21
CA PHE A 67 5.35 6.99 -4.31
C PHE A 67 6.83 6.84 -3.91
N ARG A 68 7.52 7.93 -3.58
CA ARG A 68 8.97 7.89 -3.27
C ARG A 68 9.29 7.74 -1.79
N GLU A 69 8.28 7.68 -0.91
CA GLU A 69 8.50 7.61 0.54
C GLU A 69 9.16 6.29 0.98
N THR A 70 8.85 5.18 0.29
CA THR A 70 9.39 3.85 0.62
C THR A 70 9.67 3.05 -0.64
N THR A 71 10.56 2.06 -0.54
CA THR A 71 10.88 1.16 -1.66
C THR A 71 9.64 0.46 -2.20
N LEU A 72 8.73 0.04 -1.32
CA LEU A 72 7.47 -0.60 -1.68
C LEU A 72 6.59 0.30 -2.55
N THR A 73 6.33 1.54 -2.12
CA THR A 73 5.50 2.45 -2.91
C THR A 73 6.17 2.86 -4.22
N HIS A 74 7.50 2.89 -4.25
CA HIS A 74 8.25 3.22 -5.46
C HIS A 74 8.15 2.10 -6.50
N MET A 75 8.30 0.84 -6.08
CA MET A 75 8.15 -0.32 -6.97
C MET A 75 6.73 -0.44 -7.55
N LEU A 76 5.71 -0.07 -6.78
CA LEU A 76 4.31 -0.12 -7.22
C LEU A 76 3.86 1.11 -8.02
N SER A 77 4.71 2.14 -8.14
CA SER A 77 4.35 3.41 -8.76
C SER A 77 3.95 3.28 -10.24
N ASP A 78 4.62 2.40 -10.98
CA ASP A 78 4.34 2.15 -12.40
C ASP A 78 2.93 1.57 -12.63
N VAL A 79 2.40 0.82 -11.65
CA VAL A 79 1.05 0.27 -11.72
C VAL A 79 0.03 1.28 -11.23
N LEU A 80 0.27 1.89 -10.07
CA LEU A 80 -0.71 2.73 -9.39
C LEU A 80 -0.86 4.14 -9.97
N SER A 81 -0.02 4.54 -10.92
CA SER A 81 -0.11 5.85 -11.59
C SER A 81 -0.80 5.82 -12.96
N GLY A 82 -1.06 4.64 -13.51
CA GLY A 82 -1.60 4.45 -14.86
C GLY A 82 -3.04 3.95 -14.89
N ASN A 83 -3.37 3.21 -15.94
CA ASN A 83 -4.61 2.43 -16.02
C ASN A 83 -4.39 1.08 -15.36
N PHE A 84 -5.01 0.86 -14.21
CA PHE A 84 -4.85 -0.38 -13.45
C PHE A 84 -6.17 -0.76 -12.77
N VAL A 85 -6.25 -2.02 -12.37
CA VAL A 85 -7.23 -2.49 -11.40
C VAL A 85 -6.45 -2.99 -10.20
N CYS A 86 -6.81 -2.51 -9.01
CA CYS A 86 -6.18 -2.94 -7.77
C CYS A 86 -7.25 -3.56 -6.87
N SER A 87 -6.91 -4.70 -6.27
CA SER A 87 -7.72 -5.34 -5.24
C SER A 87 -6.83 -5.59 -4.03
N LEU A 88 -7.29 -5.18 -2.86
CA LEU A 88 -6.63 -5.42 -1.59
C LEU A 88 -7.37 -6.51 -0.84
N ILE A 89 -6.65 -7.57 -0.44
CA ILE A 89 -7.21 -8.66 0.35
C ILE A 89 -6.79 -8.43 1.80
N LEU A 90 -7.77 -8.25 2.68
CA LEU A 90 -7.55 -8.10 4.11
C LEU A 90 -7.76 -9.45 4.80
N THR A 91 -6.70 -9.99 5.39
CA THR A 91 -6.73 -11.25 6.15
C THR A 91 -7.01 -10.94 7.62
N ALA A 92 -8.28 -11.03 8.02
CA ALA A 92 -8.69 -10.82 9.39
C ALA A 92 -8.92 -12.15 10.14
N SER A 93 -8.54 -12.18 11.41
CA SER A 93 -8.79 -13.33 12.29
C SER A 93 -10.13 -13.18 13.01
N SER A 94 -10.89 -14.27 13.10
CA SER A 94 -12.13 -14.34 13.91
C SER A 94 -11.87 -14.55 15.42
N SER A 95 -10.64 -14.88 15.82
CA SER A 95 -10.28 -15.07 17.22
C SER A 95 -10.40 -13.77 18.04
N PRO A 96 -11.05 -13.81 19.22
CA PRO A 96 -11.09 -12.67 20.14
C PRO A 96 -9.70 -12.18 20.60
N ALA A 97 -8.68 -13.04 20.55
CA ALA A 97 -7.31 -12.69 20.94
C ALA A 97 -6.69 -11.58 20.06
N HIS A 98 -7.22 -11.37 18.85
CA HIS A 98 -6.74 -10.35 17.91
C HIS A 98 -7.66 -9.11 17.86
N ARG A 99 -8.63 -9.00 18.77
CA ARG A 99 -9.47 -7.82 18.90
C ARG A 99 -8.67 -6.71 19.60
N GLN A 100 -8.47 -5.59 18.93
CA GLN A 100 -7.91 -4.39 19.56
C GLN A 100 -8.96 -3.74 20.47
N ALA A 101 -8.54 -3.24 21.63
CA ALA A 101 -9.39 -2.41 22.48
C ALA A 101 -9.64 -1.07 21.76
N GLU A 102 -10.90 -0.60 21.74
CA GLU A 102 -11.28 0.70 21.17
C GLU A 102 -10.65 1.88 21.92
#